data_AF-P9WLL5-F1
#
_entry.id   AF-P9WLL5-F1
#
_cell.length_a   1.000
_cell.length_b   1.000
_cell.length_c   1.000
_cell.angle_alpha   90.00
_cell.angle_beta   90.00
_cell.angle_gamma   90.00
#
_symmetry.space_group_name_H-M   'P 1'
#
loop_
_entity.id
_entity.type
_entity.pdbx_description
1 polymer ?
#
loop_
_entity_poly.entity_id
_entity_poly.type
_entity_poly.pdbx_seq_one_letter_code
_entity_poly.pdbx_strand_id
1 'polypeptide(L)'
;MPRARWLQSAALMGALAVVLITAAPVAADAYQVPAPPSPTASCDVISPVAIPCVALGKFADAVAAECRRVGVPDARCVLPLAHRVTQAARDAYLQSWVHRTARFQDALQDPVPLRETQWLGTHNSFNSLSDSFTVSHADSNQQLSLAQQLDIDVRALELDLHYLPRLEGHGAPGVTVCHGLGPKNANLGCTVEPLLATVLPQIANWLNAPGHTEEVILLYLEDQLKNASAYESVVATLDQVLRRADGTSLIYRPNPARRATNGCVPLPLDVSREEIRASGARAVLVGSCAPGWSAAVFDWSGVELESGSNSGYRPYPACDATYGRGVYAWRLVRYYEDSTLATALANPTRPPANPQALTPPKVPAMTDCGVNLFGFDQLLPEDGRIQASLWSWAPDEPRAGAGACALQGADGRWVAASCGDPHPAACRDAAGRWTVTPAPVVFAGAALACTAIGADFTLPRTGNQNARLHAVAGPAGGAWVHYLLPP
;
A
#
# COMPACT_ATOMS: atom_id res chain seq x y z
N MET A 1 26.98 15.01 -61.78
CA MET A 1 26.73 16.35 -62.36
C MET A 1 26.70 17.37 -61.20
N PRO A 2 27.27 18.57 -61.37
CA PRO A 2 28.56 18.94 -60.77
C PRO A 2 28.43 19.97 -59.61
N ARG A 3 29.36 19.97 -58.63
CA ARG A 3 30.41 21.00 -58.34
C ARG A 3 29.82 22.40 -57.99
N ALA A 4 30.32 23.21 -57.06
CA ALA A 4 31.61 23.34 -56.39
C ALA A 4 31.44 24.22 -55.12
N ARG A 5 32.43 24.09 -54.22
CA ARG A 5 32.75 24.97 -53.08
C ARG A 5 33.17 26.38 -53.51
N TRP A 6 33.20 27.33 -52.57
CA TRP A 6 34.36 28.15 -52.11
C TRP A 6 33.84 29.42 -51.36
N LEU A 7 34.10 29.52 -50.05
CA LEU A 7 34.94 30.54 -49.35
C LEU A 7 34.35 31.97 -49.32
N GLN A 8 34.44 32.82 -48.28
CA GLN A 8 35.07 32.84 -46.95
C GLN A 8 34.61 34.14 -46.25
N SER A 9 34.91 34.23 -44.94
CA SER A 9 35.06 35.46 -44.11
C SER A 9 33.84 35.86 -43.27
N ALA A 10 33.92 36.30 -42.02
CA ALA A 10 34.85 36.17 -40.89
C ALA A 10 34.25 37.06 -39.77
N ALA A 11 34.16 36.58 -38.51
CA ALA A 11 34.19 37.35 -37.25
C ALA A 11 34.08 36.32 -36.11
N LEU A 12 35.17 36.08 -35.34
CA LEU A 12 35.43 36.65 -34.00
C LEU A 12 34.33 36.23 -33.00
N MET A 13 34.55 35.72 -31.78
CA MET A 13 35.69 35.43 -30.90
C MET A 13 34.99 35.01 -29.58
N GLY A 14 35.45 33.99 -28.86
CA GLY A 14 34.86 33.66 -27.55
C GLY A 14 35.07 32.23 -27.11
N ALA A 15 36.29 31.91 -26.67
CA ALA A 15 36.61 30.67 -26.01
C ALA A 15 35.95 30.63 -24.63
N LEU A 16 35.06 29.66 -24.39
CA LEU A 16 34.61 29.29 -23.06
C LEU A 16 35.03 27.83 -22.80
N ALA A 17 35.98 27.65 -21.89
CA ALA A 17 36.37 26.35 -21.37
C ALA A 17 35.19 25.74 -20.60
N VAL A 18 34.64 24.63 -21.10
CA VAL A 18 33.68 23.81 -20.36
C VAL A 18 34.48 22.98 -19.36
N VAL A 19 34.55 23.46 -18.12
CA VAL A 19 34.97 22.64 -16.97
C VAL A 19 33.86 21.64 -16.71
N LEU A 20 34.17 20.35 -16.95
CA LEU A 20 33.39 19.21 -16.46
C LEU A 20 33.46 19.19 -14.93
N ILE A 21 32.58 19.95 -14.28
CA ILE A 21 32.31 19.79 -12.86
C ILE A 21 31.38 18.58 -12.76
N THR A 22 31.93 17.45 -12.32
CA THR A 22 31.13 16.34 -11.80
C THR A 22 30.34 16.89 -10.62
N ALA A 23 29.05 17.16 -10.82
CA ALA A 23 28.15 17.44 -9.72
C ALA A 23 28.20 16.21 -8.80
N ALA A 24 28.66 16.42 -7.56
CA ALA A 24 28.46 15.44 -6.50
C ALA A 24 26.95 15.13 -6.43
N PRO A 25 26.55 13.86 -6.20
CA PRO A 25 25.14 13.56 -6.00
C PRO A 25 24.70 14.39 -4.79
N VAL A 26 23.79 15.34 -5.03
CA VAL A 26 23.06 15.97 -3.95
C VAL A 26 22.36 14.80 -3.25
N ALA A 27 22.74 14.54 -2.00
CA ALA A 27 21.99 13.64 -1.14
C ALA A 27 20.58 14.23 -1.05
N ALA A 28 19.66 13.71 -1.87
CA ALA A 28 18.26 13.97 -1.69
C ALA A 28 17.92 13.37 -0.33
N ASP A 29 17.66 14.23 0.66
CA ASP A 29 17.06 13.81 1.91
C ASP A 29 15.86 12.94 1.53
N ALA A 30 15.83 11.68 1.98
CA ALA A 30 14.84 10.70 1.56
C ALA A 30 13.39 11.10 1.90
N TYR A 31 13.23 12.18 2.68
CA TYR A 31 11.98 12.83 3.05
C TYR A 31 11.59 14.02 2.16
N GLN A 32 12.41 14.39 1.17
CA GLN A 32 12.24 15.60 0.37
C GLN A 32 11.80 15.39 -1.08
N VAL A 33 11.41 14.18 -1.52
CA VAL A 33 10.61 14.11 -2.76
C VAL A 33 9.26 14.73 -2.41
N PRO A 34 8.96 15.97 -2.84
CA PRO A 34 7.71 16.60 -2.46
C PRO A 34 6.64 15.79 -3.17
N ALA A 35 5.78 15.15 -2.40
CA ALA A 35 4.57 14.59 -2.94
C ALA A 35 3.85 15.69 -3.73
N PRO A 36 3.41 15.42 -4.97
CA PRO A 36 2.61 16.40 -5.69
C PRO A 36 1.42 16.74 -4.79
N PRO A 37 1.12 18.05 -4.61
CA PRO A 37 -0.02 18.44 -3.83
C PRO A 37 -1.28 17.78 -4.42
N SER A 38 -2.30 17.53 -3.60
CA SER A 38 -3.56 17.00 -4.12
C SER A 38 -4.05 17.86 -5.30
N PRO A 39 -4.77 17.29 -6.27
CA PRO A 39 -5.29 18.07 -7.39
C PRO A 39 -6.15 19.26 -6.94
N THR A 40 -6.81 19.12 -5.79
CA THR A 40 -7.66 20.15 -5.17
C THR A 40 -6.88 21.22 -4.42
N ALA A 41 -5.56 21.10 -4.23
CA ALA A 41 -4.79 22.00 -3.37
C ALA A 41 -4.94 23.49 -3.75
N SER A 42 -5.08 23.80 -5.04
CA SER A 42 -5.33 25.18 -5.49
C SER A 42 -6.71 25.71 -5.05
N CYS A 43 -7.73 24.86 -5.02
CA CYS A 43 -9.04 25.16 -4.46
C CYS A 43 -9.00 25.23 -2.93
N ASP A 44 -8.27 24.31 -2.29
CA ASP A 44 -8.16 24.17 -0.84
C ASP A 44 -7.55 25.42 -0.18
N VAL A 45 -6.73 26.19 -0.91
CA VAL A 45 -6.16 27.47 -0.46
C VAL A 45 -7.20 28.60 -0.44
N ILE A 46 -8.27 28.49 -1.21
CA ILE A 46 -9.26 29.57 -1.40
C ILE A 46 -10.56 29.26 -0.63
N SER A 47 -10.94 27.98 -0.55
CA SER A 47 -12.16 27.58 0.15
C SER A 47 -11.93 27.46 1.67
N PRO A 48 -12.82 27.98 2.51
CA PRO A 48 -12.75 27.77 3.96
C PRO A 48 -13.21 26.36 4.38
N VAL A 49 -13.89 25.61 3.51
CA VAL A 49 -14.48 24.29 3.80
C VAL A 49 -14.26 23.31 2.64
N ALA A 50 -14.26 22.01 2.93
CA ALA A 50 -13.91 20.99 1.94
C ALA A 50 -14.93 20.82 0.79
N ILE A 51 -16.23 21.02 1.07
CA ILE A 51 -17.33 20.67 0.14
C ILE A 51 -17.12 21.13 -1.31
N PRO A 52 -16.90 22.43 -1.61
CA PRO A 52 -16.78 22.88 -2.99
C PRO A 52 -15.57 22.26 -3.71
N CYS A 53 -14.44 22.09 -3.02
CA CYS A 53 -13.22 21.55 -3.62
C CYS A 53 -13.34 20.05 -3.88
N VAL A 54 -13.92 19.30 -2.94
CA VAL A 54 -14.21 17.88 -3.13
C VAL A 54 -15.20 17.69 -4.28
N ALA A 55 -16.31 18.45 -4.30
CA ALA A 55 -17.32 18.34 -5.36
C ALA A 55 -16.76 18.65 -6.75
N LEU A 56 -15.96 19.72 -6.88
CA LEU A 56 -15.30 20.07 -8.15
C LEU A 56 -14.27 19.01 -8.56
N GLY A 57 -13.49 18.48 -7.62
CA GLY A 57 -12.53 17.41 -7.86
C GLY A 57 -13.21 16.15 -8.37
N LYS A 58 -14.25 15.66 -7.68
CA LYS A 58 -15.01 14.47 -8.12
C LYS A 58 -15.63 14.65 -9.50
N PHE A 59 -16.17 15.84 -9.80
CA PHE A 59 -16.68 16.15 -11.14
C PHE A 59 -15.57 16.11 -12.19
N ALA A 60 -14.42 16.75 -11.93
CA ALA A 60 -13.30 16.75 -12.85
C ALA A 60 -12.74 15.33 -13.08
N ASP A 61 -12.66 14.51 -12.03
CA ASP A 61 -12.27 13.10 -12.11
C ASP A 61 -13.24 12.29 -12.98
N ALA A 62 -14.55 12.47 -12.79
CA ALA A 62 -15.56 11.79 -13.60
C ALA A 62 -15.48 12.14 -15.08
N VAL A 63 -15.28 13.42 -15.42
CA VAL A 63 -15.09 13.86 -16.81
C VAL A 63 -13.78 13.30 -17.40
N ALA A 64 -12.69 13.31 -16.62
CA ALA A 64 -11.42 12.75 -17.04
C ALA A 64 -11.52 11.24 -17.29
N ALA A 65 -12.26 10.51 -16.45
CA ALA A 65 -12.52 9.09 -16.61
C ALA A 65 -13.36 8.77 -17.84
N GLU A 66 -14.43 9.52 -18.06
CA GLU A 66 -15.28 9.37 -19.25
C GLU A 66 -14.48 9.64 -20.54
N CYS A 67 -13.64 10.68 -20.54
CA CYS A 67 -12.71 10.98 -21.63
C CYS A 67 -11.85 9.75 -21.99
N ARG A 68 -11.26 9.08 -20.99
CA ARG A 68 -10.48 7.86 -21.21
C ARG A 68 -11.35 6.71 -21.72
N ARG A 69 -12.57 6.56 -21.16
CA ARG A 69 -13.50 5.48 -21.50
C ARG A 69 -13.97 5.53 -22.96
N VAL A 70 -14.14 6.72 -23.53
CA VAL A 70 -14.50 6.89 -24.96
C VAL A 70 -13.30 6.75 -25.91
N GLY A 71 -12.13 6.33 -25.40
CA GLY A 71 -10.95 6.00 -26.21
C GLY A 71 -10.03 7.19 -26.50
N VAL A 72 -10.21 8.33 -25.84
CA VAL A 72 -9.23 9.44 -25.94
C VAL A 72 -7.96 9.04 -25.18
N PRO A 73 -6.76 9.26 -25.74
CA PRO A 73 -5.51 9.01 -25.04
C PRO A 73 -5.48 9.74 -23.69
N ASP A 74 -5.13 9.01 -22.63
CA ASP A 74 -5.11 9.48 -21.23
C ASP A 74 -4.37 10.81 -21.01
N ALA A 75 -3.26 11.04 -21.73
CA ALA A 75 -2.48 12.27 -21.68
C ALA A 75 -3.28 13.52 -22.10
N ARG A 76 -4.39 13.33 -22.85
CA ARG A 76 -5.32 14.40 -23.24
C ARG A 76 -6.54 14.51 -22.33
N CYS A 77 -6.70 13.58 -21.38
CA CYS A 77 -7.79 13.57 -20.41
C CYS A 77 -7.38 14.13 -19.04
N VAL A 78 -6.22 14.82 -18.97
CA VAL A 78 -5.77 15.50 -17.76
C VAL A 78 -6.48 16.84 -17.64
N LEU A 79 -7.33 16.99 -16.62
CA LEU A 79 -8.12 18.20 -16.36
C LEU A 79 -7.63 18.90 -15.08
N PRO A 80 -7.76 20.23 -14.96
CA PRO A 80 -7.57 20.92 -13.69
C PRO A 80 -8.44 20.30 -12.59
N LEU A 81 -7.89 20.19 -11.38
CA LEU A 81 -8.54 19.58 -10.20
C LEU A 81 -8.83 18.07 -10.29
N ALA A 82 -8.56 17.43 -11.43
CA ALA A 82 -8.64 15.96 -11.56
C ALA A 82 -7.30 15.30 -11.21
N HIS A 83 -7.39 14.10 -10.66
CA HIS A 83 -6.29 13.17 -10.52
C HIS A 83 -5.71 12.78 -11.88
N ARG A 84 -4.38 12.78 -11.96
CA ARG A 84 -3.66 12.39 -13.18
C ARG A 84 -3.57 10.87 -13.26
N VAL A 85 -4.41 10.28 -14.11
CA VAL A 85 -4.45 8.83 -14.31
C VAL A 85 -3.89 8.53 -15.71
N THR A 86 -2.66 8.06 -15.78
CA THR A 86 -2.01 7.73 -17.07
C THR A 86 -1.28 6.40 -17.03
N GLN A 87 -1.30 5.70 -18.15
CA GLN A 87 -0.51 4.50 -18.42
C GLN A 87 0.98 4.81 -18.25
N ALA A 88 1.45 5.94 -18.76
CA ALA A 88 2.85 6.35 -18.65
C ALA A 88 3.32 6.50 -17.20
N ALA A 89 2.47 7.00 -16.29
CA ALA A 89 2.80 7.08 -14.87
C ALA A 89 2.92 5.69 -14.22
N ARG A 90 2.01 4.76 -14.55
CA ARG A 90 2.09 3.37 -14.09
C ARG A 90 3.33 2.66 -14.64
N ASP A 91 3.63 2.82 -15.93
CA ASP A 91 4.81 2.22 -16.56
C ASP A 91 6.10 2.75 -15.94
N ALA A 92 6.17 4.07 -15.68
CA ALA A 92 7.30 4.68 -15.00
C ALA A 92 7.46 4.15 -13.57
N TYR A 93 6.36 3.96 -12.84
CA TYR A 93 6.35 3.37 -11.51
C TYR A 93 6.91 1.94 -11.51
N LEU A 94 6.45 1.09 -12.43
CA LEU A 94 6.90 -0.32 -12.53
C LEU A 94 8.40 -0.44 -12.83
N GLN A 95 9.03 0.60 -13.40
CA GLN A 95 10.48 0.68 -13.63
C GLN A 95 11.24 1.44 -12.52
N SER A 96 10.52 2.03 -11.57
CA SER A 96 11.08 2.91 -10.56
C SER A 96 11.82 2.15 -9.45
N TRP A 97 12.67 2.88 -8.72
CA TRP A 97 13.24 2.41 -7.46
C TRP A 97 12.15 2.09 -6.42
N VAL A 98 11.05 2.86 -6.40
CA VAL A 98 9.94 2.66 -5.44
C VAL A 98 9.33 1.27 -5.58
N HIS A 99 8.98 0.86 -6.80
CA HIS A 99 8.44 -0.48 -7.05
C HIS A 99 9.43 -1.58 -6.66
N ARG A 100 10.70 -1.48 -7.09
CA ARG A 100 11.72 -2.48 -6.73
C ARG A 100 11.88 -2.65 -5.21
N THR A 101 11.90 -1.53 -4.48
CA THR A 101 12.02 -1.54 -3.02
C THR A 101 10.74 -2.02 -2.34
N ALA A 102 9.56 -1.68 -2.86
CA ALA A 102 8.29 -2.22 -2.37
C ALA A 102 8.25 -3.76 -2.50
N ARG A 103 8.58 -4.29 -3.68
CA ARG A 103 8.69 -5.74 -3.93
C ARG A 103 9.72 -6.43 -3.04
N PHE A 104 10.87 -5.78 -2.81
CA PHE A 104 11.88 -6.27 -1.88
C PHE A 104 11.33 -6.37 -0.45
N GLN A 105 10.70 -5.31 0.05
CA GLN A 105 10.11 -5.31 1.40
C GLN A 105 8.95 -6.29 1.53
N ASP A 106 8.20 -6.50 0.46
CA ASP A 106 7.14 -7.49 0.41
C ASP A 106 7.72 -8.88 0.64
N ALA A 107 8.68 -9.31 -0.19
CA ALA A 107 9.35 -10.60 -0.03
C ALA A 107 10.09 -10.73 1.32
N LEU A 108 10.68 -9.64 1.82
CA LEU A 108 11.38 -9.62 3.11
C LEU A 108 10.45 -9.94 4.30
N GLN A 109 9.18 -9.54 4.18
CA GLN A 109 8.13 -9.73 5.18
C GLN A 109 7.42 -11.08 5.08
N ASP A 110 7.54 -11.81 3.98
CA ASP A 110 6.84 -13.10 3.81
C ASP A 110 6.90 -14.09 4.98
N PRO A 111 8.04 -14.27 5.69
CA PRO A 111 8.10 -15.19 6.82
C PRO A 111 7.59 -14.59 8.14
N VAL A 112 7.29 -13.29 8.21
CA VAL A 112 6.79 -12.68 9.45
C VAL A 112 5.30 -12.97 9.63
N PRO A 113 4.80 -13.08 10.87
CA PRO A 113 3.38 -13.31 11.09
C PRO A 113 2.52 -12.14 10.59
N LEU A 114 1.25 -12.40 10.28
CA LEU A 114 0.30 -11.39 9.78
C LEU A 114 0.17 -10.17 10.71
N ARG A 115 0.34 -10.35 12.03
CA ARG A 115 0.36 -9.22 12.99
C ARG A 115 1.49 -8.21 12.76
N GLU A 116 2.57 -8.58 12.07
CA GLU A 116 3.70 -7.70 11.79
C GLU A 116 3.83 -7.35 10.30
N THR A 117 3.10 -8.06 9.43
CA THR A 117 3.17 -7.89 7.97
C THR A 117 2.51 -6.58 7.56
N GLN A 118 3.24 -5.69 6.90
CA GLN A 118 2.68 -4.48 6.31
C GLN A 118 1.86 -4.81 5.06
N TRP A 119 0.65 -4.25 5.02
CA TRP A 119 -0.28 -4.29 3.90
C TRP A 119 -0.49 -2.87 3.39
N LEU A 120 0.08 -2.57 2.22
CA LEU A 120 -0.34 -1.40 1.46
C LEU A 120 -1.74 -1.69 0.93
N GLY A 121 -2.73 -0.99 1.44
CA GLY A 121 -4.12 -1.18 1.07
C GLY A 121 -4.77 0.09 0.58
N THR A 122 -5.90 -0.09 -0.08
CA THR A 122 -6.79 1.00 -0.50
C THR A 122 -8.14 0.83 0.17
N HIS A 123 -8.76 1.94 0.57
CA HIS A 123 -10.10 1.93 1.13
C HIS A 123 -11.14 1.94 0.00
N ASN A 124 -12.17 1.11 0.14
CA ASN A 124 -13.21 0.89 -0.86
C ASN A 124 -12.63 0.71 -2.26
N SER A 125 -11.69 -0.23 -2.40
CA SER A 125 -10.84 -0.40 -3.59
C SER A 125 -11.63 -0.49 -4.89
N PHE A 126 -12.84 -1.05 -4.86
CA PHE A 126 -13.72 -1.17 -6.01
C PHE A 126 -14.38 0.14 -6.45
N ASN A 127 -14.49 1.13 -5.54
CA ASN A 127 -15.21 2.37 -5.79
C ASN A 127 -14.36 3.29 -6.66
N SER A 128 -14.24 2.91 -7.93
CA SER A 128 -13.28 3.45 -8.88
C SER A 128 -13.95 3.94 -10.15
N LEU A 129 -13.48 5.09 -10.64
CA LEU A 129 -13.90 5.62 -11.94
C LEU A 129 -13.30 4.86 -13.14
N SER A 130 -12.45 3.85 -12.92
CA SER A 130 -12.02 2.94 -13.99
C SER A 130 -13.14 2.04 -14.49
N ASP A 131 -14.13 1.78 -13.64
CA ASP A 131 -15.30 0.97 -13.96
C ASP A 131 -16.42 1.83 -14.55
N SER A 132 -17.56 1.23 -14.93
CA SER A 132 -18.71 1.97 -15.46
C SER A 132 -19.24 2.97 -14.44
N PHE A 133 -19.55 4.19 -14.88
CA PHE A 133 -20.09 5.23 -13.99
C PHE A 133 -21.42 4.80 -13.33
N THR A 134 -21.50 4.96 -12.00
CA THR A 134 -22.71 4.79 -11.18
C THR A 134 -22.80 5.93 -10.17
N VAL A 135 -23.89 5.99 -9.39
CA VAL A 135 -24.02 7.00 -8.33
C VAL A 135 -22.91 6.84 -7.28
N SER A 136 -22.58 5.61 -6.89
CA SER A 136 -21.48 5.39 -5.96
C SER A 136 -20.12 5.79 -6.54
N HIS A 137 -19.84 5.45 -7.81
CA HIS A 137 -18.57 5.79 -8.47
C HIS A 137 -18.41 7.30 -8.72
N ALA A 138 -19.51 8.06 -8.79
CA ALA A 138 -19.46 9.52 -8.84
C ALA A 138 -18.79 10.12 -7.59
N ASP A 139 -18.83 9.39 -6.47
CA ASP A 139 -18.11 9.68 -5.24
C ASP A 139 -16.99 8.65 -4.99
N SER A 140 -16.17 8.42 -6.01
CA SER A 140 -15.12 7.40 -6.02
C SER A 140 -14.08 7.56 -4.92
N ASN A 141 -13.64 6.46 -4.32
CA ASN A 141 -12.44 6.43 -3.46
C ASN A 141 -11.17 6.25 -4.29
N GLN A 142 -11.25 5.63 -5.47
CA GLN A 142 -10.09 5.29 -6.29
C GLN A 142 -10.25 5.76 -7.74
N GLN A 143 -9.13 5.83 -8.45
CA GLN A 143 -9.11 6.13 -9.88
C GLN A 143 -8.67 4.93 -10.75
N LEU A 144 -7.92 4.03 -10.14
CA LEU A 144 -7.34 2.86 -10.77
C LEU A 144 -8.28 1.66 -10.60
N SER A 145 -8.30 0.76 -11.59
CA SER A 145 -8.97 -0.54 -11.45
C SER A 145 -8.31 -1.39 -10.36
N LEU A 146 -8.99 -2.43 -9.89
CA LEU A 146 -8.43 -3.33 -8.87
C LEU A 146 -7.10 -3.94 -9.33
N ALA A 147 -7.01 -4.35 -10.60
CA ALA A 147 -5.77 -4.87 -11.18
C ALA A 147 -4.66 -3.80 -11.22
N GLN A 148 -4.99 -2.56 -11.59
CA GLN A 148 -4.00 -1.47 -11.60
C GLN A 148 -3.55 -1.05 -10.19
N GLN A 149 -4.41 -1.17 -9.18
CA GLN A 149 -4.02 -0.99 -7.78
C GLN A 149 -3.01 -2.07 -7.38
N LEU A 150 -3.26 -3.34 -7.73
CA LEU A 150 -2.33 -4.45 -7.49
C LEU A 150 -1.00 -4.27 -8.23
N ASP A 151 -1.02 -3.71 -9.45
CA ASP A 151 0.22 -3.38 -10.20
C ASP A 151 1.11 -2.38 -9.44
N ILE A 152 0.53 -1.46 -8.66
CA ILE A 152 1.27 -0.45 -7.89
C ILE A 152 1.53 -0.88 -6.43
N ASP A 153 1.75 -2.18 -6.23
CA ASP A 153 2.12 -2.82 -4.95
C ASP A 153 1.04 -2.80 -3.85
N VAL A 154 -0.21 -2.43 -4.15
CA VAL A 154 -1.33 -2.66 -3.23
C VAL A 154 -1.51 -4.17 -3.04
N ARG A 155 -1.62 -4.61 -1.79
CA ARG A 155 -1.85 -6.02 -1.42
C ARG A 155 -3.01 -6.21 -0.45
N ALA A 156 -3.65 -5.13 0.00
CA ALA A 156 -4.94 -5.20 0.67
C ALA A 156 -6.02 -4.47 -0.13
N LEU A 157 -7.10 -5.17 -0.45
CA LEU A 157 -8.24 -4.63 -1.18
C LEU A 157 -9.50 -4.75 -0.31
N GLU A 158 -10.44 -3.84 -0.52
CA GLU A 158 -11.69 -3.72 0.24
C GLU A 158 -12.89 -3.66 -0.72
N LEU A 159 -13.90 -4.50 -0.46
CA LEU A 159 -15.13 -4.62 -1.24
C LEU A 159 -16.36 -4.53 -0.33
N ASP A 160 -17.27 -3.60 -0.63
CA ASP A 160 -18.49 -3.40 0.15
C ASP A 160 -19.63 -4.18 -0.49
N LEU A 161 -20.13 -5.21 0.20
CA LEU A 161 -21.07 -6.14 -0.39
C LEU A 161 -22.49 -5.83 0.06
N HIS A 162 -23.34 -5.43 -0.87
CA HIS A 162 -24.77 -5.19 -0.67
C HIS A 162 -25.61 -6.30 -1.31
N TYR A 163 -26.82 -6.52 -0.79
CA TYR A 163 -27.78 -7.48 -1.36
C TYR A 163 -29.04 -6.75 -1.85
N LEU A 164 -29.10 -6.50 -3.16
CA LEU A 164 -30.04 -5.54 -3.75
C LEU A 164 -30.84 -6.17 -4.88
N PRO A 165 -32.13 -5.83 -5.04
CA PRO A 165 -32.92 -6.16 -6.23
C PRO A 165 -32.22 -5.69 -7.51
N ARG A 166 -32.16 -6.55 -8.53
CA ARG A 166 -31.50 -6.25 -9.80
C ARG A 166 -32.52 -6.09 -10.92
N LEU A 167 -32.34 -5.10 -11.78
CA LEU A 167 -33.19 -4.94 -12.97
C LEU A 167 -32.98 -6.11 -13.94
N GLU A 168 -31.73 -6.53 -14.13
CA GLU A 168 -31.39 -7.65 -15.02
C GLU A 168 -31.93 -9.00 -14.52
N GLY A 169 -32.13 -9.11 -13.21
CA GLY A 169 -32.70 -10.28 -12.55
C GLY A 169 -34.22 -10.23 -12.35
N HIS A 170 -34.93 -9.31 -13.03
CA HIS A 170 -36.37 -9.10 -12.84
C HIS A 170 -36.77 -8.86 -11.36
N GLY A 171 -35.93 -8.13 -10.62
CA GLY A 171 -36.10 -7.85 -9.20
C GLY A 171 -35.51 -8.90 -8.26
N ALA A 172 -35.02 -10.04 -8.78
CA ALA A 172 -34.27 -10.98 -7.96
C ALA A 172 -33.02 -10.28 -7.37
N PRO A 173 -32.75 -10.45 -6.07
CA PRO A 173 -31.61 -9.79 -5.44
C PRO A 173 -30.30 -10.42 -5.89
N GLY A 174 -29.27 -9.59 -6.00
CA GLY A 174 -27.90 -9.99 -6.31
C GLY A 174 -26.91 -9.37 -5.33
N VAL A 175 -25.77 -10.03 -5.16
CA VAL A 175 -24.63 -9.51 -4.39
C VAL A 175 -23.94 -8.44 -5.24
N THR A 176 -24.14 -7.18 -4.86
CA THR A 176 -23.66 -5.98 -5.56
C THR A 176 -22.48 -5.40 -4.79
N VAL A 177 -21.45 -4.92 -5.50
CA VAL A 177 -20.32 -4.21 -4.86
C VAL A 177 -20.58 -2.71 -4.94
N CYS A 178 -20.85 -2.04 -3.83
CA CYS A 178 -21.36 -0.66 -3.81
C CYS A 178 -20.91 0.11 -2.57
N HIS A 179 -20.50 1.38 -2.73
CA HIS A 179 -20.08 2.26 -1.63
C HIS A 179 -21.26 2.97 -0.91
N GLY A 180 -22.50 2.61 -1.25
CA GLY A 180 -23.69 3.26 -0.69
C GLY A 180 -23.86 2.96 0.81
N LEU A 181 -24.82 3.63 1.43
CA LEU A 181 -25.17 3.36 2.82
C LEU A 181 -25.75 1.96 2.97
N GLY A 182 -25.58 1.34 4.14
CA GLY A 182 -26.11 0.00 4.40
C GLY A 182 -27.66 -0.13 4.36
N PRO A 183 -28.18 -1.36 4.54
CA PRO A 183 -29.62 -1.67 4.41
C PRO A 183 -30.51 -0.92 5.41
N LYS A 184 -29.99 -0.46 6.56
CA LYS A 184 -30.74 0.38 7.51
C LYS A 184 -31.14 1.74 6.92
N ASN A 185 -30.39 2.21 5.93
CA ASN A 185 -30.66 3.44 5.17
C ASN A 185 -31.18 3.11 3.76
N ALA A 186 -31.88 1.98 3.61
CA ALA A 186 -32.47 1.52 2.34
C ALA A 186 -31.46 1.41 1.18
N ASN A 187 -30.19 1.15 1.47
CA ASN A 187 -29.13 1.07 0.47
C ASN A 187 -28.93 2.35 -0.36
N LEU A 188 -29.19 3.51 0.26
CA LEU A 188 -29.06 4.81 -0.40
C LEU A 188 -27.66 5.03 -0.95
N GLY A 189 -27.56 5.36 -2.24
CA GLY A 189 -26.29 5.52 -2.96
C GLY A 189 -25.98 4.35 -3.89
N CYS A 190 -26.63 3.20 -3.69
CA CYS A 190 -26.57 2.08 -4.62
C CYS A 190 -27.66 2.19 -5.69
N THR A 191 -27.27 1.91 -6.92
CA THR A 191 -28.05 1.90 -8.15
C THR A 191 -27.82 0.62 -8.95
N VAL A 192 -27.00 0.69 -10.01
CA VAL A 192 -26.72 -0.37 -10.98
C VAL A 192 -25.28 -0.87 -10.90
N GLU A 193 -24.66 -0.75 -9.73
CA GLU A 193 -23.28 -1.18 -9.49
C GLU A 193 -23.09 -2.67 -9.86
N PRO A 194 -21.87 -3.07 -10.23
CA PRO A 194 -21.61 -4.42 -10.71
C PRO A 194 -21.89 -5.47 -9.63
N LEU A 195 -22.27 -6.67 -10.09
CA LEU A 195 -22.32 -7.85 -9.23
C LEU A 195 -20.90 -8.24 -8.80
N LEU A 196 -20.77 -8.85 -7.63
CA LEU A 196 -19.50 -9.41 -7.14
C LEU A 196 -18.84 -10.35 -8.17
N ALA A 197 -19.64 -11.14 -8.88
CA ALA A 197 -19.19 -12.05 -9.94
C ALA A 197 -18.55 -11.31 -11.15
N THR A 198 -18.84 -10.03 -11.36
CA THR A 198 -18.23 -9.19 -12.40
C THR A 198 -16.96 -8.51 -11.91
N VAL A 199 -16.86 -8.23 -10.60
CA VAL A 199 -15.72 -7.52 -9.99
C VAL A 199 -14.56 -8.48 -9.68
N LEU A 200 -14.84 -9.62 -9.05
CA LEU A 200 -13.81 -10.59 -8.61
C LEU A 200 -12.88 -11.09 -9.74
N PRO A 201 -13.32 -11.26 -11.00
CA PRO A 201 -12.42 -11.67 -12.07
C PRO A 201 -11.22 -10.73 -12.26
N GLN A 202 -11.31 -9.44 -11.94
CA GLN A 202 -10.16 -8.53 -12.01
C GLN A 202 -9.02 -9.02 -11.09
N ILE A 203 -9.37 -9.42 -9.87
CA ILE A 203 -8.42 -9.93 -8.87
C ILE A 203 -7.93 -11.32 -9.26
N ALA A 204 -8.85 -12.23 -9.64
CA ALA A 204 -8.50 -13.60 -10.01
C ALA A 204 -7.57 -13.64 -11.23
N ASN A 205 -7.84 -12.84 -12.25
CA ASN A 205 -6.99 -12.76 -13.44
C ASN A 205 -5.60 -12.23 -13.10
N TRP A 206 -5.51 -11.21 -12.25
CA TRP A 206 -4.22 -10.67 -11.81
C TRP A 206 -3.41 -11.71 -11.03
N LEU A 207 -4.01 -12.40 -10.05
CA LEU A 207 -3.34 -13.45 -9.26
C LEU A 207 -2.87 -14.65 -10.10
N ASN A 208 -3.53 -14.91 -11.23
CA ASN A 208 -3.18 -16.00 -12.14
C ASN A 208 -2.20 -15.58 -13.25
N ALA A 209 -1.88 -14.29 -13.37
CA ALA A 209 -0.98 -13.82 -14.41
C ALA A 209 0.46 -14.29 -14.16
N PRO A 210 1.25 -14.59 -15.21
CA PRO A 210 2.66 -14.91 -15.07
C PRO A 210 3.41 -13.81 -14.31
N GLY A 211 4.24 -14.19 -13.33
CA GLY A 211 4.97 -13.26 -12.47
C GLY A 211 4.28 -12.96 -11.14
N HIS A 212 2.99 -13.29 -10.97
CA HIS A 212 2.22 -13.05 -9.74
C HIS A 212 2.02 -14.32 -8.90
N THR A 213 2.77 -15.39 -9.18
CA THR A 213 2.62 -16.68 -8.50
C THR A 213 3.05 -16.65 -7.05
N GLU A 214 3.81 -15.64 -6.61
CA GLU A 214 4.28 -15.51 -5.23
C GLU A 214 3.43 -14.55 -4.39
N GLU A 215 2.40 -13.95 -4.98
CA GLU A 215 1.61 -12.90 -4.33
C GLU A 215 0.65 -13.47 -3.29
N VAL A 216 0.49 -12.76 -2.16
CA VAL A 216 -0.60 -13.01 -1.22
C VAL A 216 -1.31 -11.69 -0.98
N ILE A 217 -2.61 -11.66 -1.19
CA ILE A 217 -3.46 -10.50 -0.94
C ILE A 217 -4.37 -10.71 0.28
N LEU A 218 -4.68 -9.61 0.96
CA LEU A 218 -5.76 -9.52 1.93
C LEU A 218 -6.98 -8.91 1.23
N LEU A 219 -8.11 -9.61 1.23
CA LEU A 219 -9.36 -9.11 0.67
C LEU A 219 -10.37 -8.92 1.81
N TYR A 220 -10.60 -7.67 2.17
CA TYR A 220 -11.62 -7.29 3.13
C TYR A 220 -12.99 -7.19 2.42
N LEU A 221 -13.96 -7.93 2.95
CA LEU A 221 -15.35 -7.92 2.50
C LEU A 221 -16.20 -7.24 3.57
N GLU A 222 -16.59 -5.98 3.33
CA GLU A 222 -17.51 -5.29 4.23
C GLU A 222 -18.93 -5.86 4.07
N ASP A 223 -19.49 -6.34 5.17
CA ASP A 223 -20.82 -6.96 5.19
C ASP A 223 -21.92 -5.91 5.29
N GLN A 224 -22.38 -5.40 4.15
CA GLN A 224 -23.65 -4.69 4.00
C GLN A 224 -24.77 -5.62 3.48
N LEU A 225 -24.53 -6.92 3.43
CA LEU A 225 -25.48 -7.94 2.96
C LEU A 225 -26.59 -8.12 3.97
N LYS A 226 -26.20 -8.33 5.25
CA LYS A 226 -27.09 -8.58 6.39
C LYS A 226 -28.22 -9.57 6.08
N ASN A 227 -27.94 -10.58 5.27
CA ASN A 227 -28.91 -11.55 4.77
C ASN A 227 -28.29 -12.94 4.65
N ALA A 228 -28.93 -13.94 5.26
CA ALA A 228 -28.45 -15.32 5.29
C ALA A 228 -28.26 -15.93 3.88
N SER A 229 -29.23 -15.72 2.98
CA SER A 229 -29.18 -16.26 1.61
C SER A 229 -28.06 -15.64 0.76
N ALA A 230 -27.69 -14.39 1.07
CA ALA A 230 -26.64 -13.69 0.35
C ALA A 230 -25.24 -14.26 0.70
N TYR A 231 -25.02 -14.68 1.94
CA TYR A 231 -23.72 -15.25 2.35
C TYR A 231 -23.37 -16.53 1.56
N GLU A 232 -24.34 -17.42 1.34
CA GLU A 232 -24.12 -18.63 0.52
C GLU A 232 -23.76 -18.27 -0.93
N SER A 233 -24.43 -17.27 -1.51
CA SER A 233 -24.14 -16.77 -2.85
C SER A 233 -22.74 -16.14 -2.94
N VAL A 234 -22.31 -15.41 -1.90
CA VAL A 234 -20.94 -14.89 -1.81
C VAL A 234 -19.93 -16.03 -1.80
N VAL A 235 -20.10 -17.03 -0.93
CA VAL A 235 -19.17 -18.18 -0.86
C VAL A 235 -19.11 -18.91 -2.20
N ALA A 236 -20.25 -19.17 -2.84
CA ALA A 236 -20.30 -19.81 -4.14
C ALA A 236 -19.55 -19.00 -5.21
N THR A 237 -19.72 -17.67 -5.21
CA THR A 237 -19.03 -16.78 -6.15
C THR A 237 -17.52 -16.74 -5.91
N LEU A 238 -17.09 -16.63 -4.64
CA LEU A 238 -15.68 -16.69 -4.25
C LEU A 238 -15.06 -18.01 -4.68
N ASP A 239 -15.73 -19.13 -4.38
CA ASP A 239 -15.28 -20.46 -4.73
C ASP A 239 -15.24 -20.67 -6.23
N GLN A 240 -16.12 -20.06 -7.01
CA GLN A 240 -16.12 -20.17 -8.47
C GLN A 240 -15.00 -19.34 -9.10
N VAL A 241 -14.79 -18.11 -8.63
CA VAL A 241 -13.94 -17.12 -9.31
C VAL A 241 -12.49 -17.15 -8.83
N LEU A 242 -12.24 -17.29 -7.53
CA LEU A 242 -10.88 -17.30 -6.97
C LEU A 242 -10.22 -18.69 -7.10
N ARG A 243 -10.04 -19.11 -8.35
CA ARG A 243 -9.38 -20.37 -8.73
C ARG A 243 -8.24 -20.15 -9.69
N ARG A 244 -7.34 -21.12 -9.73
CA ARG A 244 -6.37 -21.28 -10.81
C ARG A 244 -7.00 -21.88 -12.06
N ALA A 245 -6.27 -21.83 -13.16
CA ALA A 245 -6.66 -22.47 -14.41
C ALA A 245 -6.89 -23.99 -14.27
N ASP A 246 -6.21 -24.66 -13.33
CA ASP A 246 -6.41 -26.09 -13.01
C ASP A 246 -7.61 -26.37 -12.09
N GLY A 247 -8.35 -25.33 -11.69
CA GLY A 247 -9.51 -25.42 -10.80
C GLY A 247 -9.18 -25.45 -9.31
N THR A 248 -7.91 -25.42 -8.91
CA THR A 248 -7.53 -25.36 -7.48
C THR A 248 -7.85 -23.97 -6.88
N SER A 249 -8.22 -23.95 -5.61
CA SER A 249 -8.59 -22.73 -4.88
C SER A 249 -7.38 -21.81 -4.66
N LEU A 250 -7.58 -20.50 -4.80
CA LEU A 250 -6.64 -19.46 -4.36
C LEU A 250 -6.91 -19.02 -2.91
N ILE A 251 -8.03 -19.44 -2.31
CA ILE A 251 -8.47 -18.97 -0.99
C ILE A 251 -7.73 -19.71 0.13
N TYR A 252 -7.15 -18.97 1.08
CA TYR A 252 -6.70 -19.49 2.36
C TYR A 252 -7.91 -19.71 3.27
N ARG A 253 -8.21 -20.97 3.58
CA ARG A 253 -9.49 -21.34 4.22
C ARG A 253 -9.43 -21.24 5.74
N PRO A 254 -10.50 -20.75 6.39
CA PRO A 254 -10.74 -20.96 7.80
C PRO A 254 -10.67 -22.42 8.22
N ASN A 255 -9.89 -22.74 9.26
CA ASN A 255 -9.87 -24.07 9.85
C ASN A 255 -11.09 -24.26 10.77
N PRO A 256 -12.05 -25.16 10.45
CA PRO A 256 -13.24 -25.37 11.27
C PRO A 256 -12.94 -25.80 12.71
N ALA A 257 -11.78 -26.42 12.96
CA ALA A 257 -11.36 -26.81 14.31
C ALA A 257 -11.01 -25.61 15.21
N ARG A 258 -10.78 -24.41 14.63
CA ARG A 258 -10.51 -23.16 15.35
C ARG A 258 -11.77 -22.27 15.48
N ARG A 259 -12.95 -22.80 15.21
CA ARG A 259 -14.21 -22.04 15.27
C ARG A 259 -14.49 -21.61 16.71
N ALA A 260 -14.68 -20.31 16.90
CA ALA A 260 -15.05 -19.71 18.17
C ALA A 260 -16.54 -19.91 18.47
N THR A 261 -16.95 -19.54 19.68
CA THR A 261 -18.34 -19.68 20.17
C THR A 261 -19.35 -18.84 19.39
N ASN A 262 -18.91 -17.76 18.73
CA ASN A 262 -19.74 -16.95 17.82
C ASN A 262 -20.04 -17.66 16.47
N GLY A 263 -19.49 -18.85 16.25
CA GLY A 263 -19.70 -19.63 15.04
C GLY A 263 -18.77 -19.24 13.88
N CYS A 264 -17.81 -18.35 14.08
CA CYS A 264 -16.82 -17.95 13.09
C CYS A 264 -15.41 -18.39 13.47
N VAL A 265 -14.47 -18.34 12.53
CA VAL A 265 -13.05 -18.64 12.80
C VAL A 265 -12.29 -17.31 12.76
N PRO A 266 -11.59 -16.93 13.84
CA PRO A 266 -10.82 -15.69 13.85
C PRO A 266 -9.66 -15.75 12.86
N LEU A 267 -9.28 -14.60 12.28
CA LEU A 267 -8.09 -14.48 11.46
C LEU A 267 -6.83 -14.91 12.25
N PRO A 268 -6.07 -15.93 11.80
CA PRO A 268 -4.88 -16.39 12.51
C PRO A 268 -3.71 -15.42 12.32
N LEU A 269 -3.54 -14.47 13.23
CA LEU A 269 -2.46 -13.47 13.14
C LEU A 269 -1.03 -14.02 13.36
N ASP A 270 -0.91 -15.28 13.74
CA ASP A 270 0.34 -16.03 13.91
C ASP A 270 0.86 -16.67 12.61
N VAL A 271 0.04 -16.80 11.57
CA VAL A 271 0.47 -17.33 10.26
C VAL A 271 1.26 -16.29 9.48
N SER A 272 2.16 -16.73 8.59
CA SER A 272 2.88 -15.85 7.65
C SER A 272 2.33 -15.95 6.22
N ARG A 273 2.71 -15.00 5.34
CA ARG A 273 2.35 -15.08 3.91
C ARG A 273 3.05 -16.25 3.22
N GLU A 274 4.26 -16.58 3.66
CA GLU A 274 4.98 -17.76 3.20
C GLU A 274 4.20 -19.05 3.50
N GLU A 275 3.66 -19.21 4.71
CA GLU A 275 2.84 -20.37 5.09
C GLU A 275 1.52 -20.42 4.30
N ILE A 276 0.86 -19.28 4.11
CA ILE A 276 -0.33 -19.16 3.26
C ILE A 276 0.02 -19.62 1.83
N ARG A 277 1.13 -19.13 1.29
CA ARG A 277 1.61 -19.46 -0.06
C ARG A 277 1.94 -20.94 -0.19
N ALA A 278 2.60 -21.52 0.81
CA ALA A 278 2.98 -22.93 0.90
C ALA A 278 1.76 -23.86 0.98
N SER A 279 0.64 -23.39 1.55
CA SER A 279 -0.64 -24.12 1.52
C SER A 279 -1.29 -24.16 0.13
N GLY A 280 -0.73 -23.44 -0.85
CA GLY A 280 -1.31 -23.25 -2.18
C GLY A 280 -2.35 -22.14 -2.23
N ALA A 281 -2.50 -21.31 -1.20
CA ALA A 281 -3.39 -20.15 -1.21
C ALA A 281 -2.64 -18.86 -1.61
N ARG A 282 -3.42 -17.85 -2.01
CA ARG A 282 -2.97 -16.53 -2.48
C ARG A 282 -3.90 -15.39 -2.04
N ALA A 283 -5.08 -15.70 -1.53
CA ALA A 283 -6.04 -14.72 -1.03
C ALA A 283 -6.49 -15.08 0.39
N VAL A 284 -6.28 -14.16 1.34
CA VAL A 284 -6.85 -14.23 2.68
C VAL A 284 -8.09 -13.35 2.71
N LEU A 285 -9.25 -13.93 3.02
CA LEU A 285 -10.52 -13.22 3.02
C LEU A 285 -10.92 -12.88 4.46
N VAL A 286 -11.22 -11.61 4.74
CA VAL A 286 -11.63 -11.14 6.07
C VAL A 286 -12.94 -10.37 6.00
N GLY A 287 -13.69 -10.36 7.09
CA GLY A 287 -14.94 -9.62 7.21
C GLY A 287 -15.50 -9.75 8.62
N SER A 288 -16.64 -9.11 8.89
CA SER A 288 -17.34 -9.31 10.16
C SER A 288 -17.84 -10.76 10.29
N CYS A 289 -17.90 -11.28 11.51
CA CYS A 289 -18.47 -12.61 11.74
C CYS A 289 -19.90 -12.74 11.18
N ALA A 290 -20.06 -13.63 10.20
CA ALA A 290 -21.34 -14.19 9.79
C ALA A 290 -21.17 -15.70 9.59
N PRO A 291 -21.90 -16.56 10.32
CA PRO A 291 -21.75 -18.01 10.19
C PRO A 291 -21.92 -18.51 8.74
N GLY A 292 -22.80 -17.87 7.95
CA GLY A 292 -23.11 -18.25 6.57
C GLY A 292 -21.95 -18.19 5.58
N TRP A 293 -20.92 -17.36 5.82
CA TRP A 293 -19.72 -17.30 4.97
C TRP A 293 -18.44 -17.75 5.67
N SER A 294 -18.54 -18.18 6.93
CA SER A 294 -17.39 -18.49 7.80
C SER A 294 -16.55 -19.69 7.34
N ALA A 295 -16.99 -20.39 6.28
CA ALA A 295 -16.21 -21.43 5.61
C ALA A 295 -15.16 -20.88 4.63
N ALA A 296 -15.27 -19.61 4.22
CA ALA A 296 -14.34 -18.94 3.31
C ALA A 296 -13.75 -17.65 3.89
N VAL A 297 -14.50 -16.93 4.73
CA VAL A 297 -14.13 -15.62 5.27
C VAL A 297 -13.76 -15.75 6.76
N PHE A 298 -12.58 -15.25 7.12
CA PHE A 298 -12.16 -15.16 8.51
C PHE A 298 -12.88 -14.02 9.23
N ASP A 299 -13.21 -14.26 10.49
CA ASP A 299 -13.67 -13.21 11.38
C ASP A 299 -12.50 -12.31 11.76
N TRP A 300 -12.68 -11.06 11.39
CA TRP A 300 -11.95 -9.89 11.83
C TRP A 300 -11.81 -9.61 13.30
N SER A 301 -12.95 -9.83 13.96
CA SER A 301 -13.40 -8.86 14.95
C SER A 301 -12.68 -9.04 16.27
N GLY A 302 -12.11 -7.94 16.75
CA GLY A 302 -11.26 -7.88 17.94
C GLY A 302 -9.78 -8.20 17.69
N VAL A 303 -9.40 -8.70 16.51
CA VAL A 303 -7.98 -8.83 16.13
C VAL A 303 -7.50 -7.62 15.33
N GLU A 304 -8.42 -6.91 14.70
CA GLU A 304 -8.21 -5.63 14.06
C GLU A 304 -8.33 -4.46 15.06
N LEU A 305 -7.69 -3.36 14.70
CA LEU A 305 -7.95 -2.03 15.23
C LEU A 305 -8.11 -1.13 14.02
N GLU A 306 -9.29 -0.54 13.84
CA GLU A 306 -9.54 0.38 12.73
C GLU A 306 -9.69 1.80 13.23
N SER A 307 -9.07 2.74 12.51
CA SER A 307 -9.19 4.16 12.75
C SER A 307 -9.25 4.92 11.42
N GLY A 308 -10.25 5.79 11.25
CA GLY A 308 -10.34 6.76 10.14
C GLY A 308 -9.30 7.89 10.20
N SER A 309 -8.17 7.59 10.85
CA SER A 309 -7.00 8.41 11.11
C SER A 309 -7.10 9.49 12.18
N ASN A 310 -5.93 9.79 12.77
CA ASN A 310 -5.73 10.67 13.92
C ASN A 310 -4.73 11.79 13.59
N SER A 311 -5.15 13.05 13.66
CA SER A 311 -4.36 14.23 13.33
C SER A 311 -3.19 14.44 14.28
N GLY A 312 -3.27 13.83 15.47
CA GLY A 312 -2.23 13.86 16.49
C GLY A 312 -1.22 12.71 16.42
N TYR A 313 -1.14 11.96 15.33
CA TYR A 313 -0.15 10.87 15.19
C TYR A 313 1.28 11.42 15.28
N ARG A 314 2.13 10.80 16.10
CA ARG A 314 3.52 11.26 16.35
C ARG A 314 4.54 10.26 15.82
N PRO A 315 5.77 10.72 15.52
CA PRO A 315 6.89 9.82 15.22
C PRO A 315 7.14 8.79 16.33
N TYR A 316 7.70 7.64 15.95
CA TYR A 316 8.21 6.66 16.90
C TYR A 316 9.23 7.32 17.86
N PRO A 317 9.22 7.01 19.17
CA PRO A 317 8.43 5.98 19.85
C PRO A 317 7.10 6.48 20.44
N ALA A 318 6.66 7.70 20.12
CA ALA A 318 5.46 8.30 20.69
C ALA A 318 4.16 7.80 20.04
N CYS A 319 4.17 7.57 18.72
CA CYS A 319 3.07 6.96 17.96
C CYS A 319 1.70 7.62 18.19
N ASP A 320 0.61 6.86 18.03
CA ASP A 320 -0.72 7.29 18.48
C ASP A 320 -0.82 7.19 20.02
N ALA A 321 -1.00 8.33 20.69
CA ALA A 321 -1.11 8.41 22.14
C ALA A 321 -2.32 7.66 22.72
N THR A 322 -3.30 7.28 21.88
CA THR A 322 -4.49 6.51 22.27
C THR A 322 -4.15 5.05 22.57
N TYR A 323 -3.10 4.51 21.95
CA TYR A 323 -2.82 3.08 21.93
C TYR A 323 -1.46 2.77 22.57
N GLY A 324 -1.47 1.83 23.52
CA GLY A 324 -0.23 1.30 24.09
C GLY A 324 0.52 0.40 23.09
N ARG A 325 1.82 0.19 23.33
CA ARG A 325 2.70 -0.66 22.49
C ARG A 325 2.16 -2.06 22.22
N GLY A 326 1.37 -2.62 23.16
CA GLY A 326 0.75 -3.93 22.99
C GLY A 326 -0.23 -4.01 21.82
N VAL A 327 -0.88 -2.90 21.45
CA VAL A 327 -1.82 -2.87 20.32
C VAL A 327 -1.08 -3.16 19.02
N TYR A 328 0.01 -2.43 18.74
CA TYR A 328 0.84 -2.63 17.56
C TYR A 328 1.54 -4.00 17.49
N ALA A 329 1.76 -4.66 18.64
CA ALA A 329 2.38 -5.97 18.68
C ALA A 329 1.41 -7.14 18.43
N TRP A 330 0.11 -6.96 18.73
CA TRP A 330 -0.83 -8.07 18.80
C TRP A 330 -2.02 -7.96 17.84
N ARG A 331 -2.21 -6.81 17.19
CA ARG A 331 -3.36 -6.54 16.31
C ARG A 331 -2.96 -6.22 14.88
N LEU A 332 -3.90 -6.39 13.96
CA LEU A 332 -3.88 -5.76 12.65
C LEU A 332 -4.34 -4.31 12.82
N VAL A 333 -3.41 -3.36 12.77
CA VAL A 333 -3.67 -1.94 13.01
C VAL A 333 -3.90 -1.25 11.66
N ARG A 334 -5.18 -0.98 11.37
CA ARG A 334 -5.65 -0.32 10.15
C ARG A 334 -5.87 1.16 10.36
N TYR A 335 -5.24 1.97 9.52
CA TYR A 335 -5.56 3.38 9.37
C TYR A 335 -6.04 3.62 7.93
N TYR A 336 -7.19 4.26 7.78
CA TYR A 336 -7.80 4.51 6.46
C TYR A 336 -8.20 5.97 6.27
N GLU A 337 -8.30 6.38 5.02
CA GLU A 337 -8.75 7.71 4.61
C GLU A 337 -10.22 7.70 4.22
N ASP A 338 -10.83 8.89 4.21
CA ASP A 338 -12.17 9.09 3.66
C ASP A 338 -12.23 10.45 2.95
N SER A 339 -11.99 10.38 1.64
CA SER A 339 -11.93 11.49 0.68
C SER A 339 -13.26 11.73 -0.04
N THR A 340 -14.34 11.12 0.45
CA THR A 340 -15.65 11.16 -0.21
C THR A 340 -16.35 12.50 -0.01
N LEU A 341 -17.18 12.88 -0.99
CA LEU A 341 -18.09 14.01 -0.90
C LEU A 341 -19.15 13.75 0.18
N ALA A 342 -19.62 12.50 0.32
CA ALA A 342 -20.52 12.10 1.39
C ALA A 342 -19.97 12.51 2.77
N THR A 343 -18.70 12.24 3.05
CA THR A 343 -18.06 12.62 4.31
C THR A 343 -17.82 14.12 4.43
N ALA A 344 -17.49 14.82 3.34
CA ALA A 344 -17.42 16.28 3.34
C ALA A 344 -18.79 16.93 3.63
N LEU A 345 -19.88 16.35 3.15
CA LEU A 345 -21.25 16.81 3.42
C LEU A 345 -21.70 16.48 4.86
N ALA A 346 -21.32 15.32 5.39
CA ALA A 346 -21.62 14.92 6.77
C ALA A 346 -20.88 15.77 7.81
N ASN A 347 -19.71 16.33 7.45
CA ASN A 347 -18.96 17.27 8.27
C ASN A 347 -18.72 18.60 7.53
N PRO A 348 -19.75 19.47 7.44
CA PRO A 348 -19.71 20.66 6.58
C PRO A 348 -18.69 21.73 7.02
N THR A 349 -18.15 21.62 8.25
CA THR A 349 -17.11 22.50 8.78
C THR A 349 -15.70 21.91 8.63
N ARG A 350 -15.56 20.73 8.00
CA ARG A 350 -14.26 20.09 7.74
C ARG A 350 -13.40 21.04 6.89
N PRO A 351 -12.16 21.36 7.32
CA PRO A 351 -11.24 22.12 6.48
C PRO A 351 -10.94 21.34 5.18
N PRO A 352 -10.63 22.03 4.07
CA PRO A 352 -10.35 21.36 2.80
C PRO A 352 -9.16 20.38 2.89
N ALA A 353 -8.06 20.83 3.50
CA ALA A 353 -6.96 19.94 3.86
C ALA A 353 -7.39 19.06 5.04
N ASN A 354 -7.68 17.78 4.77
CA ASN A 354 -8.10 16.84 5.80
C ASN A 354 -6.91 16.53 6.74
N PRO A 355 -6.93 16.95 8.01
CA PRO A 355 -5.84 16.67 8.95
C PRO A 355 -5.74 15.17 9.32
N GLN A 356 -6.79 14.40 8.98
CA GLN A 356 -6.80 12.95 9.11
C GLN A 356 -6.22 12.24 7.88
N ALA A 357 -5.86 12.92 6.80
CA ALA A 357 -5.27 12.25 5.64
C ALA A 357 -3.97 11.50 6.02
N LEU A 358 -3.73 10.38 5.34
CA LEU A 358 -2.51 9.60 5.41
C LEU A 358 -1.47 10.21 4.46
N THR A 359 -0.97 11.39 4.85
CA THR A 359 -0.05 12.15 4.01
C THR A 359 1.35 11.51 3.98
N PRO A 360 2.14 11.74 2.92
CA PRO A 360 3.52 11.24 2.82
C PRO A 360 4.42 11.61 4.02
N PRO A 361 4.29 12.76 4.70
CA PRO A 361 5.01 13.00 5.94
C PRO A 361 4.55 12.16 7.15
N LYS A 362 3.31 11.64 7.14
CA LYS A 362 2.69 10.91 8.25
C LYS A 362 2.89 9.39 8.15
N VAL A 363 2.82 8.85 6.93
CA VAL A 363 2.97 7.41 6.65
C VAL A 363 4.26 6.78 7.21
N PRO A 364 5.43 7.44 7.19
CA PRO A 364 6.65 6.88 7.76
C PRO A 364 6.52 6.69 9.27
N ALA A 365 6.00 7.69 9.99
CA ALA A 365 5.77 7.59 11.43
C ALA A 365 4.81 6.45 11.80
N MET A 366 3.78 6.23 10.99
CA MET A 366 2.84 5.12 11.16
C MET A 366 3.53 3.76 10.93
N THR A 367 4.32 3.66 9.87
CA THR A 367 5.10 2.47 9.52
C THR A 367 6.10 2.12 10.63
N ASP A 368 6.84 3.10 11.15
CA ASP A 368 7.79 2.94 12.25
C ASP A 368 7.12 2.47 13.55
N CYS A 369 5.87 2.88 13.77
CA CYS A 369 5.10 2.50 14.94
C CYS A 369 4.44 1.12 14.83
N GLY A 370 4.41 0.51 13.64
CA GLY A 370 3.80 -0.80 13.41
C GLY A 370 2.35 -0.73 12.94
N VAL A 371 1.91 0.39 12.37
CA VAL A 371 0.70 0.38 11.51
C VAL A 371 1.01 -0.53 10.33
N ASN A 372 0.21 -1.59 10.21
CA ASN A 372 0.48 -2.69 9.29
C ASN A 372 -0.63 -2.88 8.27
N LEU A 373 -1.68 -2.05 8.28
CA LEU A 373 -2.67 -2.00 7.21
C LEU A 373 -3.03 -0.53 6.92
N PHE A 374 -2.74 -0.08 5.71
CA PHE A 374 -3.18 1.23 5.23
C PHE A 374 -4.43 1.08 4.37
N GLY A 375 -5.34 2.03 4.44
CA GLY A 375 -6.49 2.15 3.54
C GLY A 375 -6.43 3.50 2.84
N PHE A 376 -5.57 3.62 1.83
CA PHE A 376 -5.39 4.86 1.09
C PHE A 376 -6.59 5.15 0.17
N ASP A 377 -6.96 6.42 0.08
CA ASP A 377 -7.87 6.93 -0.94
C ASP A 377 -7.07 7.61 -2.05
N GLN A 378 -7.55 7.50 -3.29
CA GLN A 378 -6.98 8.15 -4.48
C GLN A 378 -5.49 7.79 -4.68
N LEU A 379 -5.10 6.55 -4.35
CA LEU A 379 -3.70 6.13 -4.42
C LEU A 379 -3.24 6.10 -5.88
N LEU A 380 -2.17 6.85 -6.17
CA LEU A 380 -1.54 6.94 -7.47
C LEU A 380 -0.03 6.75 -7.36
N PRO A 381 0.62 6.22 -8.41
CA PRO A 381 2.04 5.91 -8.36
C PRO A 381 2.94 7.09 -7.97
N GLU A 382 2.58 8.31 -8.40
CA GLU A 382 3.34 9.53 -8.14
C GLU A 382 2.96 10.29 -6.86
N ASP A 383 1.97 9.85 -6.07
CA ASP A 383 1.48 10.65 -4.93
C ASP A 383 2.40 10.63 -3.68
N GLY A 384 3.46 9.83 -3.72
CA GLY A 384 4.49 9.77 -2.68
C GLY A 384 4.14 8.91 -1.45
N ARG A 385 2.89 8.47 -1.26
CA ARG A 385 2.51 7.66 -0.08
C ARG A 385 3.10 6.25 -0.13
N ILE A 386 3.20 5.64 -1.32
CA ILE A 386 3.88 4.35 -1.47
C ILE A 386 5.36 4.49 -1.08
N GLN A 387 6.06 5.48 -1.65
CA GLN A 387 7.46 5.75 -1.29
C GLN A 387 7.63 6.02 0.22
N ALA A 388 6.70 6.76 0.84
CA ALA A 388 6.72 7.07 2.25
C ALA A 388 6.49 5.85 3.16
N SER A 389 5.87 4.78 2.66
CA SER A 389 5.70 3.51 3.38
C SER A 389 6.96 2.63 3.35
N LEU A 390 7.92 2.94 2.47
CA LEU A 390 9.19 2.23 2.38
C LEU A 390 10.11 2.65 3.54
N TRP A 391 10.75 1.68 4.18
CA TRP A 391 11.58 1.86 5.38
C TRP A 391 12.98 1.25 5.27
N SER A 392 13.23 0.38 4.28
CA SER A 392 14.49 -0.32 4.08
C SER A 392 15.51 0.56 3.32
N TRP A 393 15.76 0.30 2.05
CA TRP A 393 16.73 1.01 1.22
C TRP A 393 16.49 2.53 1.19
N ALA A 394 17.57 3.30 1.15
CA ALA A 394 17.52 4.71 0.80
C ALA A 394 17.18 4.86 -0.69
N PRO A 395 16.67 6.04 -1.13
CA PRO A 395 16.45 6.30 -2.55
C PRO A 395 17.67 5.95 -3.40
N ASP A 396 17.41 5.27 -4.52
CA ASP A 396 18.41 4.75 -5.47
C ASP A 396 19.39 3.69 -4.94
N GLU A 397 19.23 3.22 -3.70
CA GLU A 397 19.96 2.07 -3.16
C GLU A 397 19.22 0.75 -3.44
N PRO A 398 19.94 -0.40 -3.48
CA PRO A 398 21.39 -0.51 -3.42
C PRO A 398 22.08 -0.02 -4.70
N ARG A 399 23.09 0.84 -4.55
CA ARG A 399 23.86 1.37 -5.69
C ARG A 399 24.95 0.39 -6.13
N ALA A 400 25.08 0.22 -7.45
CA ALA A 400 26.13 -0.60 -8.04
C ALA A 400 27.53 -0.08 -7.63
N GLY A 401 28.40 -1.00 -7.21
CA GLY A 401 29.79 -0.70 -6.84
C GLY A 401 30.01 -0.14 -5.43
N ALA A 402 28.96 0.11 -4.64
CA ALA A 402 29.10 0.58 -3.26
C ALA A 402 29.49 -0.55 -2.26
N GLY A 403 29.30 -1.81 -2.66
CA GLY A 403 29.64 -3.00 -1.87
C GLY A 403 28.52 -4.03 -1.89
N ALA A 404 28.71 -5.13 -1.15
CA ALA A 404 27.78 -6.27 -1.14
C ALA A 404 27.09 -6.48 0.22
N CYS A 405 27.33 -5.59 1.19
CA CYS A 405 26.76 -5.68 2.53
C CYS A 405 25.78 -4.53 2.79
N ALA A 406 24.66 -4.83 3.41
CA ALA A 406 23.67 -3.81 3.78
C ALA A 406 24.01 -3.17 5.14
N LEU A 407 24.10 -1.84 5.14
CA LEU A 407 24.31 -1.01 6.32
C LEU A 407 23.05 -0.19 6.57
N GLN A 408 22.45 -0.28 7.77
CA GLN A 408 21.48 0.74 8.20
C GLN A 408 22.26 2.00 8.59
N GLY A 409 22.03 3.11 7.89
CA GLY A 409 22.65 4.40 8.16
C GLY A 409 22.07 5.12 9.36
N ALA A 410 22.63 6.29 9.66
CA ALA A 410 22.21 7.14 10.77
C ALA A 410 20.78 7.68 10.65
N ASP A 411 20.23 7.71 9.43
CA ASP A 411 18.83 8.10 9.12
C ASP A 411 17.84 6.93 9.20
N GLY A 412 18.33 5.71 9.47
CA GLY A 412 17.52 4.49 9.55
C GLY A 412 17.30 3.79 8.20
N ARG A 413 17.77 4.37 7.10
CA ARG A 413 17.70 3.76 5.76
C ARG A 413 18.88 2.86 5.49
N TRP A 414 18.70 1.90 4.60
CA TRP A 414 19.74 0.96 4.22
C TRP A 414 20.50 1.47 3.01
N VAL A 415 21.81 1.29 3.03
CA VAL A 415 22.72 1.58 1.91
C VAL A 415 23.61 0.37 1.66
N ALA A 416 24.03 0.20 0.41
CA ALA A 416 25.08 -0.78 0.10
C ALA A 416 26.43 -0.23 0.57
N ALA A 417 27.23 -1.06 1.23
CA ALA A 417 28.54 -0.69 1.75
C ALA A 417 29.56 -1.84 1.63
N SER A 418 30.85 -1.46 1.68
CA SER A 418 31.97 -2.39 1.65
C SER A 418 31.96 -3.27 2.89
N CYS A 419 31.88 -4.58 2.70
CA CYS A 419 31.82 -5.56 3.80
C CYS A 419 33.05 -5.53 4.74
N GLY A 420 34.16 -4.94 4.28
CA GLY A 420 35.38 -4.78 5.05
C GLY A 420 35.40 -3.55 5.96
N ASP A 421 34.41 -2.68 5.87
CA ASP A 421 34.36 -1.47 6.69
C ASP A 421 33.89 -1.81 8.12
N PRO A 422 34.49 -1.22 9.17
CA PRO A 422 34.11 -1.52 10.54
C PRO A 422 32.84 -0.76 10.95
N HIS A 423 31.75 -1.47 11.24
CA HIS A 423 30.52 -0.91 11.82
C HIS A 423 30.00 -1.80 12.97
N PRO A 424 29.26 -1.24 13.93
CA PRO A 424 28.50 -2.08 14.87
C PRO A 424 27.59 -3.06 14.11
N ALA A 425 27.34 -4.25 14.65
CA ALA A 425 26.40 -5.20 14.06
C ALA A 425 25.04 -5.15 14.75
N ALA A 426 23.95 -5.24 13.98
CA ALA A 426 22.59 -5.30 14.50
C ALA A 426 22.31 -6.67 15.15
N CYS A 427 22.18 -6.68 16.48
CA CYS A 427 21.95 -7.88 17.24
C CYS A 427 20.53 -7.89 17.84
N ARG A 428 19.90 -9.05 17.89
CA ARG A 428 18.61 -9.26 18.54
C ARG A 428 18.71 -10.35 19.60
N ASP A 429 18.28 -10.06 20.83
CA ASP A 429 18.27 -11.05 21.90
C ASP A 429 17.05 -11.99 21.81
N ALA A 430 17.03 -13.05 22.63
CA ALA A 430 15.93 -14.02 22.68
C ALA A 430 14.58 -13.40 23.13
N ALA A 431 14.60 -12.25 23.81
CA ALA A 431 13.39 -11.48 24.16
C ALA A 431 12.94 -10.56 23.00
N GLY A 432 13.66 -10.56 21.88
CA GLY A 432 13.39 -9.78 20.70
C GLY A 432 13.79 -8.31 20.81
N ARG A 433 14.66 -7.94 21.76
CA ARG A 433 15.21 -6.58 21.90
C ARG A 433 16.38 -6.39 20.95
N TRP A 434 16.39 -5.26 20.25
CA TRP A 434 17.49 -4.83 19.40
C TRP A 434 18.60 -4.18 20.24
N THR A 435 19.84 -4.49 19.90
CA THR A 435 21.06 -3.86 20.39
C THR A 435 22.09 -3.82 19.26
N VAL A 436 23.21 -3.15 19.48
CA VAL A 436 24.37 -3.23 18.58
C VAL A 436 25.58 -3.79 19.30
N THR A 437 26.56 -4.30 18.55
CA THR A 437 27.85 -4.69 19.14
C THR A 437 28.55 -3.47 19.76
N PRO A 438 29.20 -3.62 20.91
CA PRO A 438 29.88 -2.50 21.59
C PRO A 438 31.09 -1.98 20.81
N ALA A 439 31.73 -2.85 20.02
CA ALA A 439 32.82 -2.50 19.11
C ALA A 439 32.38 -2.69 17.66
N PRO A 440 32.76 -1.78 16.74
CA PRO A 440 32.63 -2.00 15.31
C PRO A 440 33.39 -3.23 14.84
N VAL A 441 32.80 -3.97 13.90
CA VAL A 441 33.37 -5.17 13.29
C VAL A 441 33.17 -5.12 11.77
N VAL A 442 33.99 -5.85 11.04
CA VAL A 442 33.71 -6.14 9.63
C VAL A 442 32.50 -7.07 9.52
N PHE A 443 31.78 -7.05 8.40
CA PHE A 443 30.53 -7.80 8.24
C PHE A 443 30.69 -9.29 8.53
N ALA A 444 31.79 -9.91 8.08
CA ALA A 444 32.09 -11.33 8.31
C ALA A 444 32.22 -11.70 9.80
N GLY A 445 32.55 -10.74 10.68
CA GLY A 445 32.64 -10.93 12.12
C GLY A 445 31.35 -10.64 12.89
N ALA A 446 30.31 -10.11 12.22
CA ALA A 446 29.08 -9.64 12.86
C ALA A 446 28.35 -10.72 13.66
N ALA A 447 28.19 -11.92 13.09
CA ALA A 447 27.54 -13.05 13.74
C ALA A 447 28.22 -13.43 15.06
N LEU A 448 29.55 -13.64 15.03
CA LEU A 448 30.33 -13.99 16.22
C LEU A 448 30.28 -12.88 17.28
N ALA A 449 30.34 -11.62 16.86
CA ALA A 449 30.29 -10.47 17.77
C ALA A 449 28.93 -10.34 18.47
N CYS A 450 27.81 -10.61 17.77
CA CYS A 450 26.50 -10.68 18.41
C CYS A 450 26.39 -11.86 19.37
N THR A 451 26.88 -13.05 18.99
CA THR A 451 26.87 -14.22 19.88
C THR A 451 27.64 -13.97 21.17
N ALA A 452 28.76 -13.24 21.11
CA ALA A 452 29.56 -12.87 22.28
C ALA A 452 28.81 -12.04 23.33
N ILE A 453 27.71 -11.36 22.93
CA ILE A 453 26.83 -10.60 23.83
C ILE A 453 25.48 -11.29 24.09
N GLY A 454 25.36 -12.58 23.75
CA GLY A 454 24.14 -13.36 23.98
C GLY A 454 22.97 -13.01 23.05
N ALA A 455 23.27 -12.56 21.82
CA ALA A 455 22.29 -12.18 20.82
C ALA A 455 22.67 -12.74 19.43
N ASP A 456 21.75 -12.61 18.47
CA ASP A 456 21.96 -13.09 17.10
C ASP A 456 22.07 -11.92 16.11
N PHE A 457 23.00 -12.02 15.15
CA PHE A 457 23.09 -11.06 14.04
C PHE A 457 21.87 -11.20 13.13
N THR A 458 21.04 -10.15 13.08
CA THR A 458 19.66 -10.26 12.61
C THR A 458 19.31 -9.18 11.59
N LEU A 459 18.34 -9.49 10.72
CA LEU A 459 17.77 -8.61 9.70
C LEU A 459 16.43 -8.05 10.19
N PRO A 460 16.24 -6.71 10.29
CA PRO A 460 14.91 -6.16 10.52
C PRO A 460 14.03 -6.45 9.31
N ARG A 461 12.86 -7.05 9.54
CA ARG A 461 11.94 -7.47 8.48
C ARG A 461 10.74 -6.57 8.31
N THR A 462 10.48 -5.64 9.23
CA THR A 462 9.33 -4.73 9.18
C THR A 462 9.75 -3.31 9.52
N GLY A 463 8.92 -2.32 9.15
CA GLY A 463 9.18 -0.91 9.48
C GLY A 463 9.37 -0.69 10.98
N ASN A 464 8.55 -1.33 11.81
CA ASN A 464 8.71 -1.27 13.26
C ASN A 464 10.03 -1.89 13.75
N GLN A 465 10.43 -3.04 13.20
CA GLN A 465 11.71 -3.65 13.56
C GLN A 465 12.89 -2.74 13.15
N ASN A 466 12.79 -2.11 11.97
CA ASN A 466 13.81 -1.18 11.47
C ASN A 466 13.92 0.08 12.35
N ALA A 467 12.79 0.67 12.75
CA ALA A 467 12.76 1.82 13.67
C ALA A 467 13.32 1.47 15.06
N ARG A 468 13.04 0.26 15.56
CA ARG A 468 13.60 -0.24 16.82
C ARG A 468 15.11 -0.45 16.76
N LEU A 469 15.64 -0.94 15.63
CA LEU A 469 17.08 -1.00 15.41
C LEU A 469 17.67 0.42 15.30
N HIS A 470 17.05 1.30 14.54
CA HIS A 470 17.53 2.67 14.35
C HIS A 470 17.64 3.43 15.67
N ALA A 471 16.69 3.24 16.59
CA ALA A 471 16.74 3.84 17.92
C ALA A 471 17.99 3.48 18.74
N VAL A 472 18.65 2.35 18.46
CA VAL A 472 19.89 1.91 19.13
C VAL A 472 21.14 2.05 18.26
N ALA A 473 21.01 1.92 16.94
CA ALA A 473 22.12 1.99 15.98
C ALA A 473 22.39 3.41 15.49
N GLY A 474 21.36 4.24 15.33
CA GLY A 474 21.45 5.61 14.85
C GLY A 474 22.43 6.49 15.63
N PRO A 475 22.40 6.48 16.98
CA PRO A 475 23.39 7.21 17.79
C PRO A 475 24.85 6.77 17.58
N ALA A 476 25.08 5.56 17.07
CA ALA A 476 26.40 5.03 16.73
C ALA A 476 26.77 5.25 15.25
N GLY A 477 25.95 5.97 14.48
CA GLY A 477 26.13 6.22 13.05
C GLY A 477 25.57 5.14 12.13
N GLY A 478 24.94 4.10 12.68
CA GLY A 478 24.40 2.98 11.91
C GLY A 478 24.92 1.61 12.38
N ALA A 479 24.43 0.55 11.73
CA ALA A 479 24.85 -0.82 12.01
C ALA A 479 24.69 -1.73 10.80
N TRP A 480 25.58 -2.73 10.67
CA TRP A 480 25.39 -3.83 9.74
C TRP A 480 24.04 -4.49 10.00
N VAL A 481 23.26 -4.76 8.95
CA VAL A 481 22.07 -5.63 9.01
C VAL A 481 22.39 -6.95 8.33
N HIS A 482 21.78 -8.05 8.77
CA HIS A 482 22.10 -9.39 8.24
C HIS A 482 21.52 -9.62 6.83
N TYR A 483 22.05 -8.90 5.84
CA TYR A 483 21.67 -9.01 4.44
C TYR A 483 22.88 -8.79 3.53
N LEU A 484 23.13 -9.79 2.68
CA LEU A 484 24.09 -9.72 1.58
C LEU A 484 23.32 -9.48 0.29
N LEU A 485 23.78 -8.51 -0.49
CA LEU A 485 23.23 -8.25 -1.81
C LEU A 485 23.54 -9.44 -2.72
N PRO A 486 22.59 -9.83 -3.60
CA PRO A 486 22.89 -10.77 -4.68
C PRO A 486 24.08 -10.27 -5.52
N PRO A 487 24.90 -11.20 -6.06
CA PRO A 487 26.05 -10.88 -6.88
C PRO A 487 25.70 -10.18 -8.20
#